data_AF-A3J7Y1-F1
#
_entry.id   AF-A3J7Y1-F1
#
_cell.length_a   1.000
_cell.length_b   1.000
_cell.length_c   1.000
_cell.angle_alpha   90.00
_cell.angle_beta   90.00
_cell.angle_gamma   90.00
#
_symmetry.space_group_name_H-M   'P 1'
#
loop_
_entity.id
_entity.type
_entity.pdbx_description
1 polymer ?
#
loop_
_entity_poly.entity_id
_entity_poly.type
_entity_poly.pdbx_seq_one_letter_code
_entity_poly.pdbx_strand_id
1 'polypeptide(L)'
;MERSLNEKNWYSALALALALPDICANVCSPNDGSQRRYVKWYNQYMLTKYTSHVGPDREEHIFLRGEDCYALRCALLHEGSHDISKQRAQQVIENFNFVVPPEGSTVHNNQHGNALQLQVDVFCRDVCTSVNQWLADNSFSNGEFDTFLTITDINGDPIA
;
A
#
# COMPACT_ATOMS: atom_id res chain seq x y z
N MET A 1 -2.91 -1.94 11.41
CA MET A 1 -1.57 -2.09 10.79
C MET A 1 -0.45 -1.97 11.81
N GLU A 2 -0.41 -0.90 12.62
CA GLU A 2 0.61 -0.70 13.66
C GLU A 2 0.79 -1.90 14.60
N ARG A 3 -0.33 -2.49 15.07
CA ARG A 3 -0.28 -3.71 15.89
C ARG A 3 0.40 -4.88 15.17
N SER A 4 0.09 -5.07 13.89
CA SER A 4 0.73 -6.10 13.05
C SER A 4 2.23 -5.85 12.90
N LEU A 5 2.67 -4.59 12.76
CA LEU A 5 4.11 -4.25 12.73
C LEU A 5 4.80 -4.54 14.07
N ASN A 6 4.17 -4.17 15.19
CA ASN A 6 4.71 -4.40 16.54
C ASN A 6 4.82 -5.90 16.87
N GLU A 7 3.83 -6.68 16.46
CA GLU A 7 3.81 -8.14 16.60
C GLU A 7 4.61 -8.86 15.51
N LYS A 8 5.27 -8.13 14.60
CA LYS A 8 6.06 -8.66 13.47
C LYS A 8 5.26 -9.56 12.52
N ASN A 9 3.95 -9.35 12.46
CA ASN A 9 3.07 -9.99 11.48
C ASN A 9 3.12 -9.21 10.15
N TRP A 10 4.23 -9.42 9.42
CA TRP A 10 4.57 -8.66 8.22
C TRP A 10 3.59 -8.88 7.07
N TYR A 11 3.10 -10.11 6.87
CA TYR A 11 2.15 -10.40 5.81
C TYR A 11 0.81 -9.71 6.05
N SER A 12 0.29 -9.72 7.28
CA SER A 12 -0.93 -8.97 7.60
C SER A 12 -0.72 -7.47 7.47
N ALA A 13 0.44 -6.95 7.91
CA ALA A 13 0.76 -5.52 7.74
C ALA A 13 0.79 -5.12 6.25
N LEU A 14 1.47 -5.91 5.41
CA LEU A 14 1.58 -5.67 3.98
C LEU A 14 0.23 -5.78 3.26
N ALA A 15 -0.57 -6.80 3.58
CA ALA A 15 -1.90 -6.96 3.00
C ALA A 15 -2.80 -5.74 3.33
N LEU A 16 -2.76 -5.26 4.57
CA LEU A 16 -3.46 -4.04 4.96
C LEU A 16 -2.90 -2.80 4.23
N ALA A 17 -1.58 -2.68 4.10
CA ALA A 17 -0.92 -1.57 3.41
C ALA A 17 -1.31 -1.48 1.93
N LEU A 18 -1.52 -2.62 1.26
CA LEU A 18 -1.99 -2.65 -0.13
C LEU A 18 -3.51 -2.46 -0.26
N ALA A 19 -4.29 -2.77 0.78
CA ALA A 19 -5.74 -2.63 0.76
C ALA A 19 -6.22 -1.20 1.07
N LEU A 20 -5.61 -0.53 2.06
CA LEU A 20 -6.06 0.78 2.54
C LEU A 20 -6.14 1.86 1.44
N PRO A 21 -5.16 1.99 0.52
CA PRO A 21 -5.27 2.93 -0.59
C PRO A 21 -6.51 2.73 -1.47
N ASP A 22 -6.93 1.47 -1.75
CA ASP A 22 -8.15 1.21 -2.54
C ASP A 22 -9.41 1.59 -1.76
N ILE A 23 -9.43 1.35 -0.44
CA ILE A 23 -10.54 1.75 0.44
C ILE A 23 -10.67 3.28 0.44
N CYS A 24 -9.58 4.01 0.71
CA CYS A 24 -9.57 5.47 0.71
C CYS A 24 -9.97 6.05 -0.65
N ALA A 25 -9.44 5.49 -1.73
CA ALA A 25 -9.76 5.90 -3.10
C ALA A 25 -11.23 5.67 -3.45
N ASN A 26 -11.83 4.57 -2.97
CA ASN A 26 -13.24 4.25 -3.20
C ASN A 26 -14.19 5.25 -2.52
N VAL A 27 -13.82 5.78 -1.35
CA VAL A 27 -14.61 6.81 -0.64
C VAL A 27 -14.69 8.10 -1.47
N CYS A 28 -13.58 8.58 -2.03
CA CYS A 28 -13.56 9.85 -2.77
C CYS A 28 -14.00 9.74 -4.24
N SER A 29 -13.95 8.55 -4.84
CA SER A 29 -14.22 8.35 -6.27
C SER A 29 -14.88 7.00 -6.55
N PRO A 30 -16.10 6.75 -6.00
CA PRO A 30 -16.77 5.45 -6.09
C PRO A 30 -17.16 5.04 -7.51
N ASN A 31 -17.35 6.02 -8.41
CA ASN A 31 -17.75 5.78 -9.80
C ASN A 31 -16.56 5.46 -10.73
N ASP A 32 -15.33 5.62 -10.25
CA ASP A 32 -14.13 5.30 -11.02
C ASP A 32 -13.76 3.81 -10.91
N GLY A 33 -13.26 3.25 -12.01
CA GLY A 33 -12.72 1.88 -12.01
C GLY A 33 -11.58 1.70 -11.01
N SER A 34 -11.45 0.49 -10.45
CA SER A 34 -10.53 0.18 -9.34
C SER A 34 -9.10 0.62 -9.55
N GLN A 35 -8.55 0.34 -10.73
CA GLN A 35 -7.21 0.78 -11.07
C GLN A 35 -7.08 2.30 -11.09
N ARG A 36 -8.01 3.00 -11.73
CA ARG A 36 -7.95 4.45 -11.92
C ARG A 36 -7.96 5.18 -10.58
N ARG A 37 -8.88 4.82 -9.69
CA ARG A 37 -8.99 5.47 -8.37
C ARG A 37 -7.77 5.17 -7.50
N TYR A 38 -7.27 3.93 -7.51
CA TYR A 38 -6.09 3.55 -6.74
C TYR A 38 -4.86 4.33 -7.19
N VAL A 39 -4.61 4.38 -8.51
CA VAL A 39 -3.48 5.11 -9.09
C VAL A 39 -3.58 6.60 -8.77
N LYS A 40 -4.78 7.19 -8.87
CA LYS A 40 -4.99 8.60 -8.52
C LYS A 40 -4.65 8.88 -7.06
N TRP A 41 -5.16 8.06 -6.13
CA TRP A 41 -4.85 8.20 -4.71
C TRP A 41 -3.35 8.01 -4.44
N TYR A 42 -2.74 6.98 -5.02
CA TYR A 42 -1.32 6.71 -4.86
C TYR A 42 -0.47 7.88 -5.38
N ASN A 43 -0.79 8.41 -6.56
CA ASN A 43 -0.06 9.53 -7.14
C ASN A 43 -0.16 10.81 -6.30
N GLN A 44 -1.27 10.98 -5.58
CA GLN A 44 -1.47 12.12 -4.70
C GLN A 44 -0.73 11.99 -3.36
N TYR A 45 -0.71 10.79 -2.75
CA TYR A 45 -0.27 10.63 -1.36
C TYR A 45 1.01 9.83 -1.16
N MET A 46 1.43 9.04 -2.14
CA MET A 46 2.57 8.13 -2.03
C MET A 46 3.69 8.48 -3.01
N LEU A 47 3.39 8.89 -4.24
CA LEU A 47 4.37 9.00 -5.32
C LEU A 47 5.63 9.81 -4.94
N THR A 48 5.47 10.93 -4.25
CA THR A 48 6.62 11.77 -3.83
C THR A 48 7.59 11.04 -2.91
N LYS A 49 7.14 10.06 -2.12
CA LYS A 49 7.99 9.24 -1.24
C LYS A 49 8.80 8.19 -1.99
N TYR A 50 8.36 7.86 -3.20
CA TYR A 50 8.96 6.86 -4.09
C TYR A 50 9.59 7.53 -5.33
N THR A 51 9.85 8.83 -5.27
CA THR A 51 10.57 9.59 -6.29
C THR A 51 11.81 10.22 -5.65
N SER A 52 12.98 10.03 -6.26
CA SER A 52 14.22 10.67 -5.81
C SER A 52 15.12 10.99 -6.99
N HIS A 53 16.08 11.89 -6.79
CA HIS A 53 17.06 12.21 -7.82
C HIS A 53 18.31 11.35 -7.60
N VAL A 54 18.67 10.52 -8.60
CA VAL A 54 19.73 9.51 -8.50
C VAL A 54 20.86 9.75 -9.51
N GLY A 55 22.03 9.19 -9.23
CA GLY A 55 23.21 9.29 -10.09
C GLY A 55 23.92 10.66 -10.05
N PRO A 56 24.99 10.82 -10.85
CA PRO A 56 25.81 12.05 -10.88
C PRO A 56 25.01 13.26 -11.37
N ASP A 57 24.14 13.04 -12.36
CA ASP A 57 23.36 14.08 -13.02
C ASP A 57 22.06 14.43 -12.26
N ARG A 58 21.79 13.75 -11.14
CA ARG A 58 20.58 13.91 -10.32
C ARG A 58 19.32 13.80 -11.18
N GLU A 59 19.21 12.76 -11.99
CA GLU A 59 18.01 12.52 -12.77
C GLU A 59 16.89 12.04 -11.84
N GLU A 60 15.67 12.56 -12.07
CA GLU A 60 14.48 12.11 -11.35
C GLU A 60 14.21 10.64 -11.68
N HIS A 61 14.11 9.81 -10.63
CA HIS A 61 13.83 8.40 -10.72
C HIS A 61 12.65 8.05 -9.83
N ILE A 62 11.67 7.36 -10.42
CA ILE A 62 10.47 6.89 -9.73
C ILE A 62 10.64 5.40 -9.45
N PHE A 63 10.85 5.05 -8.19
CA PHE A 63 11.04 3.67 -7.73
C PHE A 63 9.76 2.84 -7.82
N LEU A 64 8.61 3.45 -7.45
CA LEU A 64 7.33 2.76 -7.40
C LEU A 64 6.19 3.64 -7.90
N ARG A 65 5.62 3.28 -9.05
CA ARG A 65 4.45 3.94 -9.63
C ARG A 65 3.16 3.38 -9.04
N GLY A 66 2.09 4.16 -9.13
CA GLY A 66 0.77 3.73 -8.67
C GLY A 66 0.25 2.49 -9.41
N GLU A 67 0.56 2.38 -10.70
CA GLU A 67 0.18 1.23 -11.54
C GLU A 67 0.86 -0.06 -11.08
N ASP A 68 2.16 0.02 -10.75
CA ASP A 68 2.94 -1.13 -10.29
C ASP A 68 2.48 -1.57 -8.89
N CYS A 69 2.21 -0.60 -8.01
CA CYS A 69 1.66 -0.88 -6.67
C CYS A 69 0.23 -1.46 -6.75
N TYR A 70 -0.60 -1.00 -7.68
CA TYR A 70 -1.92 -1.58 -7.95
C TYR A 70 -1.82 -3.01 -8.48
N ALA A 71 -0.86 -3.28 -9.38
CA ALA A 71 -0.61 -4.62 -9.90
C ALA A 71 -0.17 -5.56 -8.77
N LEU A 72 0.73 -5.11 -7.88
CA LEU A 72 1.15 -5.85 -6.71
C LEU A 72 -0.03 -6.17 -5.78
N ARG A 73 -0.90 -5.19 -5.49
CA ARG A 73 -2.13 -5.42 -4.72
C ARG A 73 -2.98 -6.51 -5.38
N CYS A 74 -3.23 -6.41 -6.68
CA CYS A 74 -4.04 -7.40 -7.40
C CYS A 74 -3.44 -8.80 -7.34
N ALA A 75 -2.12 -8.92 -7.53
CA ALA A 75 -1.40 -10.18 -7.45
C ALA A 75 -1.48 -10.78 -6.03
N LEU A 76 -1.26 -9.97 -4.99
CA LEU A 76 -1.22 -10.46 -3.62
C LEU A 76 -2.60 -10.76 -3.03
N LEU A 77 -3.64 -9.98 -3.37
CA LEU A 77 -4.94 -10.03 -2.68
C LEU A 77 -6.07 -10.71 -3.47
N HIS A 78 -5.98 -10.81 -4.80
CA HIS A 78 -7.11 -11.23 -5.65
C HIS A 78 -6.86 -12.46 -6.52
N GLU A 79 -5.79 -13.22 -6.30
CA GLU A 79 -5.54 -14.42 -7.10
C GLU A 79 -6.58 -15.53 -6.85
N GLY A 80 -7.54 -15.64 -7.79
CA GLY A 80 -8.62 -16.62 -7.73
C GLY A 80 -9.07 -17.27 -9.05
N SER A 81 -8.62 -16.88 -10.25
CA SER A 81 -9.05 -17.57 -11.48
C SER A 81 -8.13 -17.40 -12.71
N HIS A 82 -7.82 -18.54 -13.36
CA HIS A 82 -7.05 -18.78 -14.60
C HIS A 82 -5.51 -18.84 -14.55
N ASP A 83 -4.89 -19.72 -15.36
CA ASP A 83 -3.44 -19.94 -15.36
C ASP A 83 -2.62 -18.75 -15.89
N ILE A 84 -3.15 -18.01 -16.87
CA ILE A 84 -2.46 -16.83 -17.43
C ILE A 84 -2.40 -15.69 -16.40
N SER A 85 -3.45 -15.52 -15.57
CA SER A 85 -3.46 -14.50 -14.53
C SER A 85 -2.45 -14.84 -13.42
N LYS A 86 -2.33 -16.12 -13.05
CA LYS A 86 -1.30 -16.61 -12.12
C LYS A 86 0.13 -16.34 -12.59
N GLN A 87 0.44 -16.64 -13.86
CA GLN A 87 1.78 -16.37 -14.39
C GLN A 87 2.13 -14.88 -14.34
N ARG A 88 1.18 -14.01 -14.72
CA ARG A 88 1.38 -12.56 -14.66
C ARG A 88 1.55 -12.05 -13.23
N ALA A 89 0.75 -12.57 -12.30
CA ALA A 89 0.79 -12.15 -10.92
C ALA A 89 2.07 -12.63 -10.22
N GLN A 90 2.54 -13.85 -10.52
CA GLN A 90 3.85 -14.36 -10.12
C GLN A 90 4.99 -13.45 -10.62
N GLN A 91 4.97 -13.04 -11.89
CA GLN A 91 5.96 -12.09 -12.43
C GLN A 91 5.95 -10.74 -11.72
N VAL A 92 4.76 -10.24 -11.36
CA VAL A 92 4.66 -9.01 -10.57
C VAL A 92 5.29 -9.22 -9.21
N ILE A 93 4.96 -10.31 -8.50
CA ILE A 93 5.53 -10.62 -7.18
C ILE A 93 7.06 -10.74 -7.24
N GLU A 94 7.62 -11.36 -8.27
CA GLU A 94 9.06 -11.50 -8.48
C GLU A 94 9.80 -10.17 -8.67
N ASN A 95 9.10 -9.13 -9.14
CA ASN A 95 9.65 -7.78 -9.22
C ASN A 95 9.69 -7.06 -7.87
N PHE A 96 9.13 -7.62 -6.80
CA PHE A 96 9.15 -7.03 -5.46
C PHE A 96 9.89 -7.90 -4.46
N ASN A 97 10.91 -7.34 -3.82
CA ASN A 97 11.63 -7.96 -2.72
C ASN A 97 11.33 -7.22 -1.41
N PHE A 98 10.33 -7.68 -0.67
CA PHE A 98 10.06 -7.15 0.67
C PHE A 98 11.02 -7.75 1.69
N VAL A 99 11.73 -6.88 2.42
CA VAL A 99 12.66 -7.28 3.48
C VAL A 99 12.16 -6.83 4.84
N VAL A 100 12.41 -7.64 5.86
CA VAL A 100 12.17 -7.27 7.26
C VAL A 100 13.18 -6.22 7.71
N PRO A 101 12.88 -5.43 8.74
CA PRO A 101 13.76 -4.35 9.20
C PRO A 101 15.09 -4.94 9.71
N PRO A 102 16.24 -4.56 9.15
CA PRO A 102 17.54 -4.97 9.66
C PRO A 102 17.90 -4.15 10.90
N GLU A 103 18.80 -4.67 11.74
CA GLU A 103 19.31 -3.92 12.88
C GLU A 103 20.22 -2.77 12.41
N GLY A 104 19.96 -1.55 12.89
CA GLY A 104 20.84 -0.40 12.70
C GLY A 104 20.96 0.15 11.27
N SER A 105 20.13 -0.32 10.33
CA SER A 105 20.15 0.15 8.94
C SER A 105 18.74 0.24 8.34
N THR A 106 18.64 0.84 7.16
CA THR A 106 17.38 0.91 6.40
C THR A 106 17.63 0.44 4.99
N VAL A 107 16.81 -0.51 4.53
CA VAL A 107 16.94 -1.16 3.23
C VAL A 107 15.63 -0.93 2.47
N HIS A 108 15.48 0.26 1.91
CA HIS A 108 14.24 0.72 1.28
C HIS A 108 14.54 1.53 0.02
N ASN A 109 13.69 1.41 -1.00
CA ASN A 109 13.87 2.03 -2.33
C ASN A 109 15.21 1.68 -3.01
N ASN A 110 15.61 0.40 -2.93
CA ASN A 110 16.74 -0.11 -3.71
C ASN A 110 16.23 -0.83 -4.95
N GLN A 111 16.78 -0.53 -6.12
CA GLN A 111 16.33 -1.15 -7.37
C GLN A 111 17.50 -1.78 -8.14
N HIS A 112 17.32 -3.02 -8.58
CA HIS A 112 18.28 -3.74 -9.42
C HIS A 112 17.56 -4.39 -10.59
N GLY A 113 17.80 -3.88 -11.80
CA GLY A 113 17.00 -4.24 -12.97
C GLY A 113 15.53 -3.89 -12.73
N ASN A 114 14.65 -4.88 -12.89
CA ASN A 114 13.20 -4.71 -12.67
C ASN A 114 12.78 -4.98 -11.21
N ALA A 115 13.68 -5.49 -10.38
CA ALA A 115 13.35 -5.83 -8.99
C ALA A 115 13.52 -4.61 -8.07
N LEU A 116 12.44 -4.28 -7.36
CA LEU A 116 12.42 -3.24 -6.32
C LEU A 116 12.42 -3.88 -4.94
N GLN A 117 13.39 -3.49 -4.12
CA GLN A 117 13.50 -3.91 -2.74
C GLN A 117 12.97 -2.83 -1.79
N LEU A 118 12.03 -3.24 -0.94
CA LEU A 118 11.34 -2.39 0.02
C LEU A 118 11.40 -3.00 1.42
N GLN A 119 11.80 -2.20 2.41
CA GLN A 119 11.60 -2.58 3.80
C GLN A 119 10.10 -2.57 4.12
N VAL A 120 9.57 -3.67 4.64
CA VAL A 120 8.13 -3.86 4.83
C VAL A 120 7.53 -2.88 5.82
N ASP A 121 8.23 -2.59 6.92
CA ASP A 121 7.72 -1.67 7.95
C ASP A 121 7.75 -0.22 7.49
N VAL A 122 8.76 0.20 6.73
CA VAL A 122 8.84 1.54 6.12
C VAL A 122 7.70 1.71 5.13
N PHE A 123 7.50 0.77 4.22
CA PHE A 123 6.37 0.81 3.27
C PHE A 123 5.01 0.90 3.99
N CYS A 124 4.82 0.08 5.04
CA CYS A 124 3.58 0.12 5.83
C CYS A 124 3.39 1.47 6.54
N ARG A 125 4.44 2.03 7.16
CA ARG A 125 4.38 3.34 7.83
C ARG A 125 4.16 4.47 6.83
N ASP A 126 4.70 4.36 5.62
CA ASP A 126 4.45 5.32 4.55
C ASP A 126 2.96 5.35 4.20
N VAL A 127 2.35 4.18 4.02
CA VAL A 127 0.91 4.05 3.78
C VAL A 127 0.12 4.61 4.96
N CYS A 128 0.43 4.25 6.20
CA CYS A 128 -0.24 4.80 7.39
C CYS A 128 -0.21 6.34 7.40
N THR A 129 0.98 6.92 7.16
CA THR A 129 1.16 8.37 7.13
C THR A 129 0.34 9.01 6.02
N SER A 130 0.33 8.39 4.84
CA SER A 130 -0.40 8.85 3.67
C SER A 130 -1.93 8.75 3.84
N VAL A 131 -2.43 7.70 4.52
CA VAL A 131 -3.83 7.57 4.93
C VAL A 131 -4.21 8.64 5.94
N ASN A 132 -3.38 8.90 6.95
CA ASN A 132 -3.61 9.96 7.93
C ASN A 132 -3.65 11.35 7.28
N GLN A 133 -2.77 11.60 6.30
CA GLN A 133 -2.80 12.83 5.52
C GLN A 133 -4.09 12.94 4.70
N TRP A 134 -4.50 11.85 4.04
CA TRP A 134 -5.76 11.83 3.28
C TRP A 134 -6.99 12.06 4.19
N LEU A 135 -7.02 11.50 5.40
CA LEU A 135 -8.06 11.77 6.39
C LEU A 135 -8.13 13.27 6.74
N ALA A 136 -6.98 13.88 7.02
CA ALA A 136 -6.88 15.30 7.33
C ALA A 136 -7.33 16.19 6.17
N ASP A 137 -6.90 15.90 4.94
CA ASP A 137 -7.27 16.64 3.73
C ASP A 137 -8.77 16.61 3.44
N ASN A 138 -9.43 15.51 3.78
CA ASN A 138 -10.86 15.31 3.53
C ASN A 138 -11.73 15.62 4.75
N SER A 139 -11.15 16.17 5.82
CA SER A 139 -11.83 16.49 7.09
C SER A 139 -12.57 15.29 7.72
N PHE A 140 -12.17 14.06 7.39
CA PHE A 140 -12.70 12.88 8.05
C PHE A 140 -12.22 12.88 9.50
N SER A 141 -13.16 12.91 10.44
CA SER A 141 -12.82 12.63 11.84
C SER A 141 -12.62 11.11 12.01
N ASN A 142 -11.83 10.69 13.01
CA ASN A 142 -11.51 9.27 13.25
C ASN A 142 -12.77 8.34 13.31
N GLY A 143 -13.97 8.89 13.51
CA GLY A 143 -15.24 8.15 13.56
C GLY A 143 -16.11 8.17 12.29
N GLU A 144 -15.76 8.92 11.23
CA GLU A 144 -16.57 8.89 10.00
C GLU A 144 -16.37 7.60 9.18
N PHE A 145 -15.25 6.90 9.41
CA PHE A 145 -15.02 5.55 8.87
C PHE A 145 -15.87 4.46 9.55
N ASP A 146 -16.39 4.69 10.75
CA ASP A 146 -17.24 3.72 11.46
C ASP A 146 -18.58 3.48 10.75
N THR A 147 -18.94 4.34 9.79
CA THR A 147 -20.17 4.22 9.00
C THR A 147 -20.07 3.21 7.86
N PHE A 148 -18.88 2.70 7.51
CA PHE A 148 -18.72 1.75 6.41
C PHE A 148 -19.06 0.30 6.82
N LEU A 149 -18.59 -0.13 8.00
CA LEU A 149 -18.84 -1.45 8.56
C LEU A 149 -18.42 -1.46 10.04
N THR A 150 -19.38 -1.40 10.96
CA THR A 150 -19.10 -1.53 12.40
C THR A 150 -19.06 -3.00 12.79
N ILE A 151 -17.96 -3.45 13.40
CA ILE A 151 -17.91 -4.76 14.04
C ILE A 151 -18.49 -4.62 15.45
N THR A 152 -19.53 -5.37 15.75
CA THR A 152 -20.20 -5.37 17.06
C THR A 152 -20.05 -6.73 17.73
N ASP A 153 -20.14 -6.73 19.06
CA ASP A 153 -20.24 -7.96 19.85
C ASP A 153 -21.62 -8.62 19.67
N ILE A 154 -21.85 -9.75 20.34
CA ILE A 154 -23.12 -10.48 20.24
C ILE A 154 -24.34 -9.68 20.74
N ASN A 155 -24.11 -8.59 21.49
CA ASN A 155 -25.14 -7.73 22.05
C ASN A 155 -25.38 -6.49 21.17
N GLY A 156 -24.57 -6.29 20.13
CA GLY A 156 -24.64 -5.13 19.24
C GLY A 156 -23.77 -3.95 19.69
N ASP A 157 -22.90 -4.13 20.68
CA ASP A 157 -21.99 -3.10 21.16
C ASP A 157 -20.74 -3.03 20.26
N PRO A 158 -20.28 -1.84 19.81
CA PRO A 158 -19.09 -1.71 18.98
C PRO A 158 -17.84 -2.27 19.68
N ILE A 159 -17.04 -3.05 18.95
CA ILE A 159 -15.76 -3.56 19.45
C ILE A 159 -14.68 -2.49 19.24
N ALA A 160 -14.03 -2.06 20.32
CA ALA A 160 -12.93 -1.09 20.32
C ALA A 160 -11.57 -1.71 19.95
#